data_AF-A0A1G6LU23-F1
#
_entry.id   AF-A0A1G6LU23-F1
#
_cell.length_a   1.000
_cell.length_b   1.000
_cell.length_c   1.000
_cell.angle_alpha   90.00
_cell.angle_beta   90.00
_cell.angle_gamma   90.00
#
_symmetry.space_group_name_H-M   'P 1'
#
loop_
_entity.id
_entity.type
_entity.pdbx_description
1 polymer ?
#
loop_
_entity_poly.entity_id
_entity_poly.type
_entity_poly.pdbx_seq_one_letter_code
_entity_poly.pdbx_strand_id
1 'polypeptide(L)'
;MVVSLLILLLSLALFTWSVVGIGPALNPALLLAVLGLVMSVLLLIRSRIRRPEQWIVVDGSNVMYWHDDTPRLNTVRDCIEELVSRGWTPVLWFDANVGYLVASRYMGPRELSRVLRYPASNINVAPKGTPADPLLIEQARNLGARIVTNDRYREWAQAYPQVADPDLFLRGSASSEGVTLRVEDERPRRRA
;
A
#
# COMPACT_ATOMS: atom_id res chain seq x y z
N MET A 1 0.74 -18.76 -1.58
CA MET A 1 -0.10 -19.95 -1.31
C MET A 1 0.29 -21.13 -2.19
N VAL A 2 0.31 -20.97 -3.54
CA VAL A 2 0.69 -22.05 -4.48
C VAL A 2 2.11 -22.62 -4.22
N VAL A 3 3.11 -21.75 -4.06
CA VAL A 3 4.50 -22.18 -3.77
C VAL A 3 4.58 -22.97 -2.46
N SER A 4 3.87 -22.54 -1.42
CA SER A 4 3.85 -23.21 -0.11
C SER A 4 3.19 -24.60 -0.20
N LEU A 5 2.13 -24.74 -1.00
CA LEU A 5 1.47 -26.02 -1.25
C LEU A 5 2.35 -26.98 -2.06
N LEU A 6 3.05 -26.48 -3.07
CA LEU A 6 4.03 -27.26 -3.84
C LEU A 6 5.15 -27.81 -2.95
N ILE A 7 5.72 -26.96 -2.10
CA ILE A 7 6.75 -27.38 -1.14
C ILE A 7 6.19 -28.43 -0.18
N LEU A 8 4.97 -28.25 0.34
CA LEU A 8 4.32 -29.20 1.23
C LEU A 8 4.12 -30.57 0.56
N LEU A 9 3.56 -30.61 -0.65
CA LEU A 9 3.31 -31.84 -1.39
C LEU A 9 4.61 -32.58 -1.72
N LEU A 10 5.62 -31.86 -2.21
CA LEU A 10 6.93 -32.44 -2.51
C LEU A 10 7.60 -32.99 -1.25
N SER A 11 7.52 -32.25 -0.14
CA SER A 11 8.11 -32.67 1.13
C SER A 11 7.39 -33.89 1.72
N LEU A 12 6.07 -33.98 1.56
CA LEU A 12 5.29 -35.13 2.00
C LEU A 12 5.58 -36.38 1.15
N ALA A 13 5.71 -36.23 -0.17
CA ALA A 13 6.11 -37.31 -1.05
C ALA A 13 7.54 -37.81 -0.77
N LEU A 14 8.47 -36.90 -0.47
CA LEU A 14 9.83 -37.26 -0.10
C LEU A 14 9.88 -37.94 1.28
N PHE A 15 9.06 -37.48 2.22
CA PHE A 15 8.92 -38.11 3.54
C PHE A 15 8.39 -39.54 3.42
N THR A 16 7.30 -39.76 2.67
CA THR A 16 6.72 -41.10 2.48
C THR A 16 7.69 -42.03 1.76
N TRP A 17 8.35 -41.55 0.70
CA TRP A 17 9.37 -42.33 -0.01
C TRP A 17 10.55 -42.70 0.89
N SER A 18 11.04 -41.77 1.71
CA SER A 18 12.16 -42.02 2.63
C SER A 18 11.80 -43.07 3.69
N VAL A 19 10.64 -42.93 4.34
CA VAL A 19 10.21 -43.83 5.42
C VAL A 19 9.87 -45.23 4.89
N VAL A 20 9.19 -45.34 3.74
CA VAL A 20 8.77 -46.63 3.18
C VAL A 20 9.91 -47.33 2.44
N GLY A 21 10.72 -46.58 1.69
CA GLY A 21 11.77 -47.15 0.83
C GLY A 21 13.09 -47.43 1.55
N ILE A 22 13.49 -46.56 2.48
CA ILE A 22 14.77 -46.64 3.19
C ILE A 22 14.57 -47.11 4.64
N GLY A 23 13.37 -46.89 5.18
CA GLY A 23 13.04 -47.15 6.59
C GLY A 23 13.09 -45.87 7.43
N PRO A 24 12.63 -45.93 8.70
CA PRO A 24 12.51 -44.77 9.59
C PRO A 24 13.86 -44.31 10.19
N ALA A 25 14.96 -44.52 9.49
CA ALA A 25 16.29 -44.11 9.93
C ALA A 25 16.57 -42.65 9.57
N LEU A 26 17.35 -41.96 10.40
CA LEU A 26 17.84 -40.61 10.10
C LEU A 26 18.71 -40.66 8.84
N ASN A 27 18.23 -40.03 7.77
CA ASN A 27 18.93 -39.94 6.50
C ASN A 27 18.73 -38.54 5.89
N PRO A 28 19.59 -38.13 4.93
CA PRO A 28 19.51 -36.79 4.34
C PRO A 28 18.15 -36.48 3.69
N ALA A 29 17.50 -37.47 3.08
CA ALA A 29 16.19 -37.29 2.45
C ALA A 29 15.09 -37.01 3.49
N LEU A 30 15.11 -37.72 4.63
CA LEU A 30 14.21 -37.48 5.74
C LEU A 30 14.40 -36.08 6.35
N LEU A 31 15.65 -35.65 6.54
CA LEU A 31 15.97 -34.31 7.06
C LEU A 31 15.49 -33.20 6.12
N LEU A 32 15.71 -33.37 4.80
CA LEU A 32 15.26 -32.41 3.79
C LEU A 32 13.72 -32.34 3.74
N ALA A 33 13.06 -33.49 3.84
CA ALA A 33 11.60 -33.57 3.87
C ALA A 33 11.03 -32.84 5.11
N VAL A 34 11.58 -33.07 6.30
CA VAL A 34 11.15 -32.39 7.53
C VAL A 34 11.38 -30.87 7.43
N LEU A 35 12.54 -30.44 6.95
CA LEU A 35 12.83 -29.00 6.76
C LEU A 35 11.84 -28.35 5.79
N GLY A 36 11.54 -29.02 4.67
CA GLY A 36 10.55 -28.57 3.70
C GLY A 36 9.13 -28.47 4.28
N LEU A 37 8.72 -29.45 5.08
CA LEU A 37 7.45 -29.41 5.82
C LEU A 37 7.39 -28.20 6.75
N VAL A 38 8.42 -27.99 7.58
CA VAL A 38 8.50 -26.82 8.49
C VAL A 38 8.43 -25.51 7.72
N MET A 39 9.21 -25.36 6.65
CA MET A 39 9.20 -24.16 5.82
C MET A 39 7.83 -23.92 5.17
N SER A 40 7.18 -24.96 4.66
CA SER A 40 5.84 -24.85 4.06
C SER A 40 4.80 -24.38 5.09
N VAL A 41 4.84 -24.91 6.31
CA VAL A 41 3.95 -24.52 7.40
C VAL A 41 4.20 -23.07 7.81
N LEU A 42 5.46 -22.66 7.97
CA LEU A 42 5.81 -21.28 8.28
C LEU A 42 5.32 -20.30 7.20
N LEU A 43 5.47 -20.65 5.92
CA LEU A 43 4.96 -19.83 4.82
C LEU A 43 3.43 -19.77 4.78
N LEU A 44 2.74 -20.88 5.07
CA LEU A 44 1.28 -20.93 5.15
C LEU A 44 0.76 -20.08 6.32
N ILE A 45 1.36 -20.22 7.51
CA ILE A 45 1.07 -19.38 8.67
C ILE A 45 1.29 -17.91 8.34
N ARG A 46 2.45 -17.56 7.76
CA ARG A 46 2.74 -16.18 7.34
C ARG A 46 1.74 -15.67 6.32
N SER A 47 1.28 -16.51 5.39
CA SER A 47 0.27 -16.14 4.39
C SER A 47 -1.12 -15.93 4.99
N ARG A 48 -1.47 -16.68 6.05
CA ARG A 48 -2.71 -16.49 6.81
C ARG A 48 -2.68 -15.28 7.73
N ILE A 49 -1.51 -14.96 8.29
CA ILE A 49 -1.32 -13.80 9.18
C ILE A 49 -1.24 -12.50 8.37
N ARG A 50 -0.79 -12.56 7.11
CA ARG A 50 -0.82 -11.41 6.21
C ARG A 50 -2.28 -10.97 6.02
N ARG A 51 -2.62 -9.84 6.64
CA ARG A 51 -3.88 -9.15 6.36
C ARG A 51 -3.89 -8.70 4.90
N PRO A 52 -5.03 -8.76 4.20
CA PRO A 52 -5.15 -8.14 2.90
C PRO A 52 -4.75 -6.67 3.03
N GLU A 53 -3.95 -6.18 2.09
CA GLU A 53 -3.51 -4.79 2.13
C GLU A 53 -4.74 -3.88 2.01
N GLN A 54 -4.89 -3.02 3.01
CA GLN A 54 -5.99 -2.06 3.06
C GLN A 54 -5.49 -0.82 2.35
N TRP A 55 -5.54 -0.86 1.03
CA TRP A 55 -5.05 0.21 0.17
C TRP A 55 -5.85 1.49 0.37
N ILE A 56 -5.12 2.60 0.42
CA ILE A 56 -5.70 3.93 0.34
C ILE A 56 -4.84 4.78 -0.58
N VAL A 57 -5.48 5.47 -1.52
CA VAL A 57 -4.79 6.37 -2.44
C VAL A 57 -4.73 7.76 -1.82
N VAL A 58 -3.58 8.41 -1.88
CA VAL A 58 -3.37 9.73 -1.28
C VAL A 58 -2.99 10.70 -2.38
N ASP A 59 -3.77 11.79 -2.47
CA ASP A 59 -3.42 12.94 -3.28
C ASP A 59 -2.36 13.77 -2.55
N GLY A 60 -1.09 13.46 -2.80
CA GLY A 60 0.03 14.14 -2.19
C GLY A 60 0.14 15.61 -2.60
N SER A 61 -0.29 15.94 -3.84
CA SER A 61 -0.37 17.32 -4.33
C SER A 61 -1.40 18.14 -3.56
N ASN A 62 -2.52 17.55 -3.15
CA ASN A 62 -3.51 18.23 -2.32
C ASN A 62 -3.10 18.26 -0.84
N VAL A 63 -2.66 17.12 -0.29
CA VAL A 63 -2.34 16.96 1.14
C VAL A 63 -1.20 17.89 1.57
N MET A 64 -0.22 18.15 0.71
CA MET A 64 0.88 19.05 1.04
C MET A 64 0.43 20.48 1.36
N TYR A 65 -0.77 20.90 0.93
CA TYR A 65 -1.34 22.24 1.21
C TYR A 65 -2.26 22.27 2.43
N TRP A 66 -2.51 21.17 3.12
CA TRP A 66 -3.47 21.13 4.23
C TRP A 66 -3.11 22.00 5.45
N HIS A 67 -1.86 22.48 5.52
CA HIS A 67 -1.39 23.35 6.58
C HIS A 67 -1.09 24.74 6.03
N ASP A 68 -1.98 25.68 6.35
CA ASP A 68 -1.90 27.11 5.97
C ASP A 68 -1.72 27.35 4.46
N ASP A 69 -2.34 26.51 3.61
CA ASP A 69 -2.25 26.58 2.13
C ASP A 69 -0.82 26.71 1.61
N THR A 70 0.15 26.17 2.34
CA THR A 70 1.57 26.22 2.00
C THR A 70 2.06 24.82 1.69
N PRO A 71 2.72 24.59 0.53
CA PRO A 71 3.18 23.26 0.14
C PRO A 71 4.28 22.73 1.08
N ARG A 72 3.97 21.69 1.85
CA ARG A 72 4.90 21.07 2.82
C ARG A 72 4.88 19.55 2.73
N LEU A 73 6.03 18.95 2.44
CA LEU A 73 6.17 17.48 2.45
C LEU A 73 6.06 16.87 3.85
N ASN A 74 6.32 17.64 4.92
CA ASN A 74 6.11 17.19 6.29
C ASN A 74 4.63 16.88 6.54
N THR A 75 3.71 17.72 6.05
CA THR A 75 2.26 17.46 6.14
C THR A 75 1.87 16.13 5.49
N VAL A 76 2.48 15.81 4.35
CA VAL A 76 2.25 14.50 3.68
C VAL A 76 2.83 13.36 4.50
N ARG A 77 4.01 13.53 5.11
CA ARG A 77 4.61 12.53 5.98
C ARG A 77 3.73 12.24 7.20
N ASP A 78 3.23 13.28 7.86
CA ASP A 78 2.36 13.13 9.03
C ASP A 78 1.04 12.43 8.64
N CYS A 79 0.52 12.70 7.43
CA CYS A 79 -0.62 11.98 6.86
C CYS A 79 -0.30 10.48 6.61
N ILE A 80 0.88 10.16 6.06
CA ILE A 80 1.33 8.77 5.88
C ILE A 80 1.39 8.06 7.24
N GLU A 81 2.02 8.68 8.24
CA GLU A 81 2.17 8.11 9.58
C GLU A 81 0.81 7.82 10.21
N GLU A 82 -0.15 8.73 10.07
CA GLU A 82 -1.51 8.56 10.58
C GLU A 82 -2.30 7.47 9.85
N LEU A 83 -2.13 7.32 8.54
CA LEU A 83 -2.77 6.24 7.78
C LEU A 83 -2.19 4.87 8.12
N VAL A 84 -0.86 4.79 8.24
CA VAL A 84 -0.15 3.55 8.58
C VAL A 84 -0.48 3.13 10.01
N SER A 85 -0.55 4.07 10.97
CA SER A 85 -0.93 3.77 12.37
C SER A 85 -2.35 3.15 12.47
N ARG A 86 -3.25 3.54 11.55
CA ARG A 86 -4.62 3.01 11.41
C ARG A 86 -4.71 1.72 10.61
N GLY A 87 -3.58 1.21 10.09
CA GLY A 87 -3.48 -0.07 9.36
C GLY A 87 -3.75 0.02 7.86
N TRP A 88 -3.80 1.22 7.28
CA TRP A 88 -3.86 1.40 5.83
C TRP A 88 -2.48 1.25 5.18
N THR A 89 -2.46 0.93 3.89
CA THR A 89 -1.29 1.01 3.03
C THR A 89 -1.46 2.18 2.05
N PRO A 90 -0.85 3.35 2.33
CA PRO A 90 -0.88 4.49 1.41
C PRO A 90 -0.20 4.20 0.06
N VAL A 91 -0.83 4.69 -1.01
CA VAL A 91 -0.25 4.84 -2.33
C VAL A 91 -0.39 6.30 -2.75
N LEU A 92 0.73 6.99 -2.88
CA LEU A 92 0.76 8.42 -3.12
C LEU A 92 0.80 8.75 -4.60
N TRP A 93 0.12 9.82 -4.96
CA TRP A 93 0.22 10.50 -6.25
C TRP A 93 0.59 11.95 -6.06
N PHE A 94 1.47 12.44 -6.93
CA PHE A 94 1.87 13.83 -7.00
C PHE A 94 1.86 14.31 -8.46
N ASP A 95 1.62 15.60 -8.64
CA ASP A 95 1.85 16.27 -9.91
C ASP A 95 3.33 16.34 -10.25
N ALA A 96 3.62 16.50 -11.54
CA ALA A 96 4.98 16.64 -12.06
C ALA A 96 5.76 17.82 -11.45
N ASN A 97 5.06 18.82 -10.88
CA ASN A 97 5.66 20.04 -10.33
C ASN A 97 6.02 19.93 -8.84
N VAL A 98 5.68 18.85 -8.14
CA VAL A 98 5.83 18.73 -6.67
C VAL A 98 7.22 19.13 -6.17
N GLY A 99 8.28 18.64 -6.84
CA GLY A 99 9.64 18.94 -6.44
C GLY A 99 10.00 20.43 -6.57
N TYR A 100 9.44 21.12 -7.55
CA TYR A 100 9.68 22.55 -7.75
C TYR A 100 8.99 23.40 -6.68
N LEU A 101 7.84 22.96 -6.18
CA LEU A 101 7.10 23.63 -5.11
C LEU A 101 7.83 23.57 -3.76
N VAL A 102 8.58 22.49 -3.50
CA VAL A 102 9.15 22.22 -2.16
C VAL A 102 10.68 22.23 -2.11
N ALA A 103 11.36 22.14 -3.25
CA ALA A 103 12.82 22.04 -3.32
C ALA A 103 13.43 22.73 -4.56
N SER A 104 12.64 23.50 -5.31
CA SER A 104 13.07 24.23 -6.53
C SER A 104 13.78 23.35 -7.58
N ARG A 105 13.50 22.04 -7.61
CA ARG A 105 14.06 21.09 -8.57
C ARG A 105 13.11 19.94 -8.83
N TYR A 106 13.29 19.21 -9.92
CA TYR A 106 12.55 17.97 -10.13
C TYR A 106 12.81 16.95 -9.01
N MET A 107 11.75 16.26 -8.59
CA MET A 107 11.80 15.15 -7.63
C MET A 107 10.90 14.02 -8.15
N GLY A 108 11.49 12.85 -8.38
CA GLY A 108 10.74 11.64 -8.72
C GLY A 108 10.44 10.79 -7.48
N PRO A 109 9.88 9.58 -7.67
CA PRO A 109 9.55 8.67 -6.58
C PRO A 109 10.73 8.35 -5.64
N ARG A 110 11.96 8.27 -6.17
CA ARG A 110 13.17 7.98 -5.38
C ARG A 110 13.61 9.16 -4.51
N GLU A 111 13.43 10.39 -4.97
CA GLU A 111 13.75 11.59 -4.20
C GLU A 111 12.70 11.79 -3.11
N LEU A 112 11.42 11.66 -3.47
CA LEU A 112 10.30 11.78 -2.54
C LEU A 112 10.34 10.69 -1.46
N SER A 113 10.71 9.45 -1.80
CA SER A 113 10.82 8.37 -0.82
C SER A 113 11.78 8.67 0.33
N ARG A 114 12.91 9.34 0.03
CA ARG A 114 13.89 9.74 1.04
C ARG A 114 13.35 10.81 1.97
N VAL A 115 12.63 11.80 1.42
CA VAL A 115 12.08 12.91 2.21
C VAL A 115 10.88 12.45 3.04
N LEU A 116 9.98 11.67 2.44
CA LEU A 116 8.77 11.14 3.08
C LEU A 116 9.05 9.92 3.97
N ARG A 117 10.26 9.34 3.90
CA ARG A 117 10.64 8.10 4.58
C ARG A 117 9.66 6.94 4.31
N TYR A 118 9.22 6.84 3.06
CA TYR A 118 8.20 5.90 2.63
C TYR A 118 8.63 5.16 1.34
N PRO A 119 8.24 3.89 1.12
CA PRO A 119 8.73 3.11 -0.02
C PRO A 119 8.44 3.76 -1.37
N ALA A 120 9.47 3.88 -2.21
CA ALA A 120 9.33 4.44 -3.56
C ALA A 120 8.34 3.67 -4.44
N SER A 121 8.11 2.38 -4.16
CA SER A 121 7.10 1.55 -4.85
C SER A 121 5.67 2.03 -4.66
N ASN A 122 5.43 2.85 -3.63
CA ASN A 122 4.11 3.35 -3.27
C ASN A 122 4.00 4.86 -3.53
N ILE A 123 4.95 5.45 -4.26
CA ILE A 123 4.95 6.87 -4.60
C ILE A 123 4.97 6.99 -6.12
N ASN A 124 3.97 7.69 -6.66
CA ASN A 124 3.83 7.96 -8.07
C ASN A 124 3.91 9.47 -8.31
N VAL A 125 4.56 9.85 -9.42
CA VAL A 125 4.61 11.23 -9.89
C VAL A 125 4.09 11.22 -11.32
N ALA A 126 3.09 12.05 -11.60
CA ALA A 126 2.52 12.14 -12.93
C ALA A 126 3.59 12.55 -13.96
N PRO A 127 3.55 12.02 -15.19
CA PRO A 127 4.40 12.48 -16.27
C PRO A 127 4.21 13.98 -16.53
N LYS A 128 5.25 14.65 -17.02
CA LYS A 128 5.18 16.07 -17.37
C LYS A 128 4.08 16.29 -18.42
N GLY A 129 3.21 17.27 -18.18
CA GLY A 129 2.10 17.62 -19.07
C GLY A 129 0.88 16.69 -18.96
N THR A 130 0.90 15.75 -18.01
CA THR A 130 -0.25 14.89 -17.70
C THR A 130 -0.81 15.27 -16.32
N PRO A 131 -2.12 15.53 -16.19
CA PRO A 131 -2.75 15.73 -14.88
C PRO A 131 -2.62 14.49 -13.98
N ALA A 132 -2.36 14.66 -12.69
CA ALA A 132 -2.29 13.53 -11.76
C ALA A 132 -3.66 12.93 -11.45
N ASP A 133 -4.72 13.74 -11.40
CA ASP A 133 -6.05 13.30 -10.93
C ASP A 133 -6.61 12.08 -11.66
N PRO A 134 -6.59 12.00 -13.01
CA PRO A 134 -7.12 10.82 -13.70
C PRO A 134 -6.36 9.55 -13.35
N LEU A 135 -5.03 9.64 -13.23
CA LEU A 135 -4.16 8.51 -12.88
C LEU A 135 -4.41 8.06 -11.44
N LEU A 136 -4.60 9.02 -10.54
CA LEU A 136 -4.95 8.80 -9.14
C LEU A 136 -6.31 8.11 -9.02
N ILE A 137 -7.35 8.64 -9.67
CA ILE A 137 -8.72 8.11 -9.63
C ILE A 137 -8.77 6.70 -10.23
N GLU A 138 -8.06 6.47 -11.34
CA GLU A 138 -7.94 5.16 -11.96
C GLU A 138 -7.23 4.16 -11.03
N GLN A 139 -6.15 4.57 -10.35
CA GLN A 139 -5.48 3.71 -9.40
C GLN A 139 -6.36 3.38 -8.20
N ALA A 140 -7.12 4.34 -7.68
CA ALA A 140 -8.08 4.10 -6.60
C ALA A 140 -9.14 3.08 -7.02
N ARG A 141 -9.68 3.20 -8.24
CA ARG A 141 -10.62 2.23 -8.82
C ARG A 141 -10.01 0.83 -8.91
N ASN A 142 -8.81 0.73 -9.47
CA ASN A 142 -8.13 -0.56 -9.70
C ASN A 142 -7.80 -1.28 -8.38
N LEU A 143 -7.48 -0.52 -7.33
CA LEU A 143 -7.22 -1.05 -5.99
C LEU A 143 -8.50 -1.27 -5.16
N GLY A 144 -9.66 -0.75 -5.61
CA GLY A 144 -10.87 -0.67 -4.80
C GLY A 144 -10.66 0.13 -3.51
N ALA A 145 -9.85 1.19 -3.60
CA ALA A 145 -9.37 2.01 -2.49
C ALA A 145 -10.11 3.35 -2.41
N ARG A 146 -10.16 3.91 -1.20
CA ARG A 146 -10.59 5.30 -0.96
C ARG A 146 -9.47 6.28 -1.32
N ILE A 147 -9.83 7.55 -1.51
CA ILE A 147 -8.93 8.64 -1.86
C ILE A 147 -8.84 9.64 -0.70
N VAL A 148 -7.63 9.91 -0.22
CA VAL A 148 -7.33 10.99 0.73
C VAL A 148 -7.06 12.27 -0.03
N THR A 149 -7.97 13.23 0.08
CA THR A 149 -7.87 14.56 -0.55
C THR A 149 -8.95 15.47 0.04
N ASN A 150 -8.82 16.79 -0.10
CA ASN A 150 -9.90 17.76 0.11
C ASN A 150 -10.52 18.26 -1.21
N ASP A 151 -10.01 17.81 -2.36
CA ASP A 151 -10.57 18.12 -3.68
C ASP A 151 -11.84 17.29 -3.98
N ARG A 152 -12.78 17.87 -4.72
CA ARG A 152 -13.99 17.20 -5.18
C ARG A 152 -13.87 16.64 -6.61
N TYR A 153 -12.77 16.90 -7.32
CA TYR A 153 -12.53 16.45 -8.70
C TYR A 153 -13.73 16.71 -9.64
N ARG A 154 -14.37 17.87 -9.51
CA ARG A 154 -15.62 18.18 -10.23
C ARG A 154 -15.47 18.11 -11.75
N GLU A 155 -14.32 18.53 -12.25
CA GLU A 155 -13.99 18.50 -13.68
C GLU A 155 -13.87 17.06 -14.23
N TRP A 156 -13.55 16.10 -13.37
CA TRP A 156 -13.40 14.70 -13.72
C TRP A 156 -14.70 13.88 -13.57
N ALA A 157 -15.77 14.47 -13.04
CA ALA A 157 -17.01 13.76 -12.73
C ALA A 157 -17.70 13.15 -13.96
N GLN A 158 -17.56 13.75 -15.14
CA GLN A 158 -18.11 13.20 -16.38
C GLN A 158 -17.38 11.91 -16.81
N ALA A 159 -16.05 11.88 -16.68
CA ALA A 159 -15.22 10.73 -17.05
C ALA A 159 -15.19 9.65 -15.96
N TYR A 160 -15.33 10.06 -14.70
CA TYR A 160 -15.25 9.19 -13.53
C TYR A 160 -16.45 9.42 -12.60
N PRO A 161 -17.65 8.87 -12.92
CA PRO A 161 -18.87 9.10 -12.13
C PRO A 161 -18.74 8.73 -10.64
N GLN A 162 -17.85 7.80 -10.31
CA GLN A 162 -17.52 7.40 -8.94
C GLN A 162 -17.03 8.56 -8.04
N VAL A 163 -16.51 9.66 -8.60
CA VAL A 163 -16.12 10.84 -7.80
C VAL A 163 -17.31 11.60 -7.24
N ALA A 164 -18.54 11.27 -7.65
CA ALA A 164 -19.76 11.78 -7.03
C ALA A 164 -20.07 11.07 -5.70
N ASP A 165 -19.47 9.89 -5.45
CA ASP A 165 -19.66 9.14 -4.22
C ASP A 165 -18.86 9.78 -3.07
N PRO A 166 -19.51 10.31 -2.02
CA PRO A 166 -18.80 10.88 -0.87
C PRO A 166 -17.97 9.84 -0.11
N ASP A 167 -18.36 8.56 -0.13
CA ASP A 167 -17.67 7.50 0.62
C ASP A 167 -16.30 7.15 -0.01
N LEU A 168 -16.12 7.47 -1.29
CA LEU A 168 -14.83 7.35 -1.97
C LEU A 168 -13.76 8.21 -1.31
N PHE A 169 -14.14 9.33 -0.68
CA PHE A 169 -13.19 10.30 -0.16
C PHE A 169 -12.98 10.15 1.34
N LEU A 170 -11.73 10.31 1.76
CA LEU A 170 -11.35 10.55 3.13
C LEU A 170 -10.79 11.96 3.25
N ARG A 171 -11.49 12.81 3.99
CA ARG A 171 -11.13 14.22 4.18
C ARG A 171 -10.23 14.38 5.40
N GLY A 172 -9.48 15.47 5.46
CA GLY A 172 -8.60 15.75 6.59
C GLY A 172 -8.23 17.22 6.71
N SER A 173 -7.43 17.52 7.71
CA SER A 173 -6.85 18.83 7.95
C SER A 173 -5.50 18.67 8.65
N ALA A 174 -4.62 19.67 8.51
CA ALA A 174 -3.35 19.68 9.21
C ALA A 174 -3.23 20.93 10.09
N SER A 175 -2.60 20.76 11.25
CA SER A 175 -2.31 21.83 12.22
C SER A 175 -0.87 21.69 12.73
N SER A 176 -0.48 22.57 13.65
CA SER A 176 0.81 22.43 14.37
C SER A 176 0.91 21.14 15.18
N GLU A 177 -0.21 20.51 15.53
CA GLU A 177 -0.25 19.25 16.29
C GLU A 177 -0.18 18.01 15.38
N GLY A 178 -0.21 18.19 14.06
CA GLY A 178 -0.16 17.11 13.07
C GLY A 178 -1.38 17.05 12.16
N VAL A 179 -1.56 15.90 11.48
CA VAL A 179 -2.66 15.64 10.56
C VAL A 179 -3.81 14.93 11.26
N THR A 180 -5.02 15.46 11.11
CA THR A 180 -6.25 14.81 11.55
C THR A 180 -7.08 14.39 10.34
N LEU A 181 -7.37 13.11 10.24
CA LEU A 181 -8.28 12.57 9.22
C LEU A 181 -9.70 12.51 9.80
N ARG A 182 -10.68 13.01 9.04
CA ARG A 182 -12.11 12.87 9.35
C ARG A 182 -12.53 11.43 9.04
N VAL A 183 -12.08 10.50 9.87
CA VAL A 183 -12.59 9.14 9.89
C VAL A 183 -13.67 9.13 10.97
N GLU A 184 -14.94 9.09 10.56
CA GLU A 184 -15.97 8.53 11.42
C GLU A 184 -15.63 7.05 11.58
N ASP A 185 -14.92 6.74 12.66
CA ASP A 185 -14.71 5.46 13.37
C ASP A 185 -14.70 4.12 12.59
N GLU A 186 -14.44 4.11 11.30
CA GLU A 186 -14.32 2.89 10.53
C GLU A 186 -12.84 2.55 10.33
N ARG A 187 -12.37 1.63 11.18
CA ARG A 187 -11.27 0.74 10.80
C ARG A 187 -11.57 0.23 9.39
N PRO A 188 -10.58 0.14 8.50
CA PRO A 188 -10.78 -0.35 7.13
C PRO A 188 -11.67 -1.60 7.14
N ARG A 189 -12.84 -1.50 6.50
CA ARG A 189 -13.89 -2.52 6.56
C ARG A 189 -13.27 -3.88 6.23
N ARG A 190 -13.38 -4.83 7.15
CA ARG A 190 -13.03 -6.24 6.87
C ARG A 190 -13.92 -6.67 5.71
N ARG A 191 -13.35 -6.91 4.52
CA ARG A 191 -14.06 -7.71 3.53
C ARG A 191 -14.21 -9.10 4.14
N ALA A 192 -15.46 -9.50 4.35
CA ALA A 192 -15.84 -10.86 4.70
C ALA A 192 -15.52 -11.82 3.56
#